data_AF-A0A847V5N2-F1
#
_entry.id   AF-A0A847V5N2-F1
#
_cell.length_a   1.000
_cell.length_b   1.000
_cell.length_c   1.000
_cell.angle_alpha   90.00
_cell.angle_beta   90.00
_cell.angle_gamma   90.00
#
_symmetry.space_group_name_H-M   'P 1'
#
loop_
_entity.id
_entity.type
_entity.pdbx_description
1 polymer ?
#
loop_
_entity_poly.entity_id
_entity_poly.type
_entity_poly.pdbx_seq_one_letter_code
_entity_poly.pdbx_strand_id
1 'polypeptide(L)' 'MSKLVPVSYRELVRKLKKLGFEGPHSGGKHPYMVRGDLVLIIPNPHKATIGVGLLTEILKRGEIDRVEWLSA' A
#
# COMPACT_ATOMS: atom_id res chain seq x y z
N MET A 1 7.40 -15.32 12.25
CA MET A 1 6.78 -14.41 11.29
C MET A 1 7.69 -13.22 11.09
N SER A 2 8.05 -12.86 9.86
CA SER A 2 8.92 -11.72 9.59
C SER A 2 8.23 -10.42 10.01
N LYS A 3 8.99 -9.50 10.59
CA LYS A 3 8.45 -8.23 11.11
C LYS A 3 8.14 -7.29 9.96
N LEU A 4 7.00 -6.60 10.03
CA LEU A 4 6.75 -5.44 9.17
C LEU A 4 7.67 -4.30 9.61
N VAL A 5 8.32 -3.67 8.64
CA VAL A 5 9.17 -2.50 8.84
C VAL A 5 8.50 -1.27 8.21
N PRO A 6 8.79 -0.06 8.70
CA PRO A 6 8.35 1.15 8.01
C PRO A 6 8.86 1.18 6.57
N VAL A 7 8.01 1.57 5.63
CA VAL A 7 8.34 1.62 4.20
C VAL A 7 8.18 3.03 3.65
N SER A 8 8.94 3.37 2.62
CA SER A 8 8.71 4.63 1.91
C SER A 8 7.42 4.59 1.09
N TYR A 9 6.83 5.75 0.78
CA TYR A 9 5.68 5.82 -0.13
C TYR A 9 5.97 5.16 -1.49
N ARG A 10 7.18 5.36 -2.02
CA ARG A 10 7.62 4.76 -3.29
C ARG A 10 7.65 3.23 -3.21
N GLU A 11 8.14 2.69 -2.09
CA GLU A 11 8.18 1.25 -1.86
C GLU A 11 6.79 0.68 -1.69
N LEU A 12 5.89 1.38 -0.99
CA LEU A 12 4.49 1.01 -0.89
C LEU A 12 3.87 0.84 -2.28
N VAL A 13 3.95 1.88 -3.11
CA VAL A 13 3.39 1.85 -4.47
C VAL A 13 4.05 0.74 -5.32
N ARG A 14 5.37 0.58 -5.23
CA ARG A 14 6.09 -0.46 -6.00
C ARG A 14 5.62 -1.87 -5.64
N LYS A 15 5.49 -2.19 -4.35
CA LYS A 15 5.02 -3.51 -3.90
C LYS A 15 3.54 -3.71 -4.24
N LEU A 16 2.68 -2.71 -4.04
CA LEU A 16 1.28 -2.79 -4.46
C LEU A 16 1.14 -3.08 -5.95
N LYS A 17 1.94 -2.45 -6.82
CA LYS A 17 1.96 -2.77 -8.26
C LYS A 17 2.33 -4.21 -8.55
N LYS A 18 3.32 -4.76 -7.84
CA LYS A 18 3.70 -6.18 -7.98
C LYS A 18 2.59 -7.14 -7.53
N LEU A 19 1.75 -6.70 -6.59
CA LEU A 19 0.58 -7.43 -6.10
C LEU A 19 -0.66 -7.26 -7.00
N GLY A 20 -0.50 -6.65 -8.17
CA GLY A 20 -1.57 -6.48 -9.16
C GLY A 20 -2.43 -5.24 -8.95
N PHE A 21 -2.01 -4.27 -8.14
CA PHE A 21 -2.70 -2.99 -8.03
C PHE A 21 -2.28 -2.02 -9.14
N GLU A 22 -3.26 -1.36 -9.74
CA GLU A 22 -3.11 -0.31 -10.75
C GLU A 22 -3.16 1.09 -10.11
N GLY A 23 -2.60 2.09 -10.80
CA GLY A 23 -2.48 3.47 -10.33
C GLY A 23 -1.04 3.86 -9.90
N PRO A 24 -0.85 4.79 -8.93
CA PRO A 24 -1.89 5.47 -8.15
C PRO A 24 -2.66 6.50 -8.97
N HIS A 25 -3.98 6.50 -8.82
CA HIS A 25 -4.88 7.49 -9.38
C HIS A 25 -5.02 8.67 -8.41
N SER A 26 -4.97 9.88 -8.95
CA SER A 26 -5.06 11.13 -8.20
C SER A 26 -6.35 11.85 -8.57
N GLY A 27 -7.36 11.82 -7.69
CA GLY A 27 -8.67 12.42 -7.94
C GLY A 27 -9.18 13.33 -6.81
N GLY A 28 -8.34 13.69 -5.84
CA GLY A 28 -8.75 14.51 -4.69
C GLY A 28 -7.71 14.54 -3.57
N LYS A 29 -8.18 14.52 -2.30
CA LYS A 29 -7.33 14.63 -1.10
C LYS A 29 -6.32 13.50 -0.91
N HIS A 30 -6.66 12.26 -1.30
CA HIS A 30 -5.81 11.08 -1.16
C HIS A 30 -5.74 10.26 -2.46
N PRO A 31 -4.54 9.81 -2.89
CA PRO A 31 -4.41 8.90 -4.00
C PRO A 31 -5.00 7.52 -3.65
N TYR A 32 -5.39 6.78 -4.68
CA TYR A 32 -5.88 5.41 -4.52
C TYR A 32 -5.31 4.50 -5.60
N MET A 33 -5.31 3.20 -5.34
CA MET A 33 -4.92 2.15 -6.27
C MET A 33 -6.03 1.12 -6.38
N VAL A 34 -6.14 0.42 -7.51
CA VAL A 34 -7.27 -0.49 -7.80
C VAL A 34 -6.76 -1.88 -8.14
N ARG A 35 -7.39 -2.93 -7.64
CA ARG A 35 -7.13 -4.33 -8.00
C ARG A 35 -8.46 -5.05 -8.20
N GLY A 36 -8.88 -5.21 -9.45
CA GLY A 36 -10.24 -5.70 -9.76
C GLY A 36 -11.30 -4.75 -9.21
N ASP A 37 -12.20 -5.25 -8.36
CA ASP A 37 -13.24 -4.46 -7.70
C ASP A 37 -12.76 -3.76 -6.42
N LEU A 38 -11.53 -4.02 -5.98
CA LEU A 38 -10.97 -3.47 -4.74
C LEU A 38 -10.31 -2.12 -4.97
N VAL A 39 -10.78 -1.09 -4.27
CA VAL A 39 -10.18 0.25 -4.27
C VAL A 39 -9.45 0.51 -2.95
N LEU A 40 -8.13 0.67 -3.01
CA LEU A 40 -7.26 0.92 -1.87
C LEU A 40 -6.80 2.38 -1.83
N ILE A 41 -7.28 3.12 -0.82
CA ILE A 41 -6.82 4.49 -0.55
C ILE A 41 -5.43 4.44 0.09
N ILE A 42 -4.48 5.18 -0.47
CA ILE A 42 -3.10 5.28 0.01
C ILE A 42 -2.80 6.70 0.53
N PRO A 43 -1.85 6.86 1.47
CA PRO A 43 -1.50 8.17 2.02
C PRO A 43 -0.91 9.10 0.96
N ASN A 44 -0.93 10.41 1.21
CA ASN A 44 -0.31 11.37 0.28
C ASN A 44 1.21 11.20 0.22
N PRO A 45 1.82 11.42 -0.96
CA PRO A 45 3.26 11.26 -1.18
C PRO A 45 4.13 12.21 -0.33
N HIS A 46 3.55 13.23 0.32
CA HIS A 46 4.24 14.10 1.26
C HIS A 46 4.74 13.38 2.52
N LYS A 47 4.13 12.24 2.89
CA LYS A 47 4.64 11.41 3.99
C LYS A 47 5.77 10.52 3.47
N ALA A 48 7.01 10.88 3.79
CA ALA A 48 8.21 10.17 3.34
C ALA A 48 8.24 8.70 3.79
N THR A 49 7.77 8.43 5.02
CA THR A 49 7.80 7.10 5.64
C THR A 49 6.43 6.72 6.19
N ILE A 50 6.01 5.50 5.90
CA ILE A 50 4.78 4.87 6.37
C ILE A 50 5.14 3.97 7.54
N GLY A 51 4.73 4.37 8.74
CA GLY A 51 4.94 3.56 9.94
C GLY A 51 4.18 2.24 9.90
N VAL A 52 4.64 1.27 10.69
CA VAL A 52 4.10 -0.10 10.70
C VAL A 52 2.60 -0.15 11.01
N GLY A 53 2.09 0.73 11.88
CA GLY A 53 0.66 0.82 12.18
C GLY A 53 -0.18 1.17 10.95
N LEU A 54 0.16 2.28 10.29
CA LEU A 54 -0.52 2.70 9.06
C LEU A 54 -0.35 1.68 7.93
N LEU A 55 0.85 1.09 7.79
CA LEU A 55 1.09 0.02 6.83
C LEU A 55 0.16 -1.17 7.09
N THR A 56 0.01 -1.59 8.35
CA THR A 56 -0.86 -2.71 8.72
C THR A 56 -2.32 -2.43 8.36
N GLU A 57 -2.81 -1.20 8.58
CA GLU A 57 -4.16 -0.81 8.19
C GLU A 57 -4.35 -0.83 6.66
N ILE A 58 -3.36 -0.34 5.91
CA ILE A 58 -3.39 -0.36 4.44
C ILE A 58 -3.44 -1.80 3.93
N LEU A 59 -2.59 -2.69 4.44
CA LEU A 59 -2.58 -4.10 4.02
C LEU A 59 -3.92 -4.78 4.34
N LYS A 60 -4.49 -4.51 5.52
CA LYS A 60 -5.81 -5.04 5.92
C LYS A 60 -6.92 -4.57 4.98
N ARG A 61 -6.94 -3.29 4.60
CA ARG A 61 -7.93 -2.75 3.64
C ARG A 61 -7.70 -3.24 2.22
N GLY A 62 -6.45 -3.54 1.87
CA GLY A 62 -6.06 -4.09 0.57
C GLY A 62 -6.29 -5.60 0.46
N GLU A 63 -6.77 -6.26 1.51
CA GLU A 63 -6.86 -7.72 1.59
C GLU A 63 -5.53 -8.38 1.20
N ILE A 64 -4.42 -7.80 1.68
CA ILE A 64 -3.06 -8.28 1.43
C ILE A 64 -2.56 -8.96 2.69
N ASP A 65 -2.20 -10.23 2.57
CA ASP A 65 -1.61 -10.97 3.67
C ASP A 65 -0.17 -10.53 3.91
N ARG A 66 0.28 -10.62 5.17
CA ARG A 66 1.67 -10.28 5.51
C ARG A 66 2.69 -11.10 4.74
N VAL A 67 2.39 -12.38 4.49
CA VAL A 67 3.26 -13.28 3.72
C VAL A 67 3.36 -12.82 2.27
N GLU A 68 2.23 -12.47 1.66
CA GLU A 68 2.14 -11.92 0.30
C GLU A 68 2.96 -10.62 0.21
N TRP A 69 2.77 -9.70 1.16
CA TRP A 69 3.51 -8.43 1.24
C TRP A 69 5.03 -8.59 1.34
N LEU A 70 5.48 -9.57 2.12
CA LEU A 70 6.90 -9.84 2.33
C LEU A 70 7.54 -10.54 1.13
N SER A 71 6.73 -11.20 0.29
CA SER A 71 7.20 -11.94 -0.89
C SER A 71 7.22 -11.07 -2.16
N ALA A 72 6.50 -9.94 -2.17
CA ALA A 72 6.49 -8.95 -3.26
C ALA A 72 7.75 -8.07 -3.31
#